data_AF-A0AAV7W3X2-F1
#
_entry.id   AF-A0AAV7W3X2-F1
#
_cell.length_a   1.000
_cell.length_b   1.000
_cell.length_c   1.000
_cell.angle_alpha   90.00
_cell.angle_beta   90.00
_cell.angle_gamma   90.00
#
_symmetry.space_group_name_H-M   'P 1'
#
loop_
_entity.id
_entity.type
_entity.pdbx_description
1 polymer ?
#
loop_
_entity_poly.entity_id
_entity_poly.type
_entity_poly.pdbx_seq_one_letter_code
_entity_poly.pdbx_strand_id
1 'polypeptide(L)'
;MDHKPLVQLFSTTGAQRATPRIANWQYRFLMYDYHVEYVPGATNLFADCLSHLPSGIVHGGEGIDEDVLVCSIDCHLDGAVTEFEWKEACEKDDQIKEVMEGILQQWSACRSNRCEAYKQVFGELSVVNHILMRADVLVVTEGMRNRILTLCHEGHIGMRAMKRRIRENFWWPGLDKGVEHFVSDCPECVISDKSQVTLPTPVEAIEVPNKEWSKIAVDIIGPVVLSGGVV
;
A
#
# COMPACT_ATOMS: atom_id res chain seq x y z
N MET A 1 20.53 -7.36 21.44
CA MET A 1 19.99 -8.43 20.58
C MET A 1 21.13 -9.17 19.90
N ASP A 2 21.13 -10.51 19.95
CA ASP A 2 22.17 -11.32 19.31
C ASP A 2 21.88 -11.46 17.80
N HIS A 3 22.73 -10.86 16.98
CA HIS A 3 22.62 -10.85 15.52
C HIS A 3 23.58 -11.85 14.86
N LYS A 4 24.21 -12.73 15.65
CA LYS A 4 25.02 -13.85 15.18
C LYS A 4 24.32 -14.75 14.13
N PRO A 5 22.99 -14.98 14.20
CA PRO A 5 22.29 -15.74 13.18
C PRO A 5 22.32 -15.11 11.77
N LEU A 6 22.55 -13.80 11.65
CA LEU A 6 22.62 -13.13 10.34
C LEU A 6 23.79 -13.63 9.49
N VAL A 7 24.93 -13.94 10.11
CA VAL A 7 26.09 -14.50 9.39
C VAL A 7 25.72 -15.79 8.68
N GLN A 8 24.93 -16.66 9.33
CA GLN A 8 24.46 -17.90 8.71
C GLN A 8 23.41 -17.63 7.64
N LEU A 9 22.49 -16.70 7.86
CA LEU A 9 21.43 -16.38 6.90
C LEU A 9 21.97 -15.81 5.58
N PHE A 10 22.99 -14.96 5.62
CA PHE A 10 23.66 -14.40 4.44
C PHE A 10 24.75 -15.31 3.85
N SER A 11 24.95 -16.51 4.40
CA SER A 11 25.79 -17.54 3.79
C SER A 11 25.02 -18.34 2.73
N THR A 12 25.74 -18.99 1.82
CA THR A 12 25.17 -19.85 0.77
C THR A 12 24.23 -20.93 1.32
N THR A 13 24.44 -21.37 2.56
CA THR A 13 23.63 -22.42 3.20
C THR A 13 22.34 -21.88 3.85
N GLY A 14 22.27 -20.58 4.17
CA GLY A 14 21.16 -19.97 4.91
C GLY A 14 20.11 -19.24 4.06
N ALA A 15 20.39 -19.01 2.78
CA ALA A 15 19.54 -18.21 1.88
C ALA A 15 18.08 -18.71 1.80
N GLN A 16 17.84 -20.03 1.91
CA GLN A 16 16.49 -20.60 1.85
C GLN A 16 15.66 -20.45 3.14
N ARG A 17 16.26 -19.95 4.24
CA ARG A 17 15.60 -19.81 5.55
C ARG A 17 15.41 -18.35 5.97
N ALA A 18 15.65 -17.41 5.06
CA ALA A 18 15.53 -15.99 5.34
C ALA A 18 14.06 -15.53 5.35
N THR A 19 13.71 -14.69 6.33
CA THR A 19 12.42 -13.98 6.30
C THR A 19 12.37 -13.01 5.11
N PRO A 20 11.18 -12.61 4.60
CA PRO A 20 11.07 -11.72 3.44
C PRO A 20 11.88 -10.42 3.57
N ARG A 21 11.96 -9.88 4.80
CA ARG A 21 12.80 -8.71 5.10
C ARG A 21 14.28 -8.97 4.82
N ILE A 22 14.81 -10.10 5.29
CA ILE A 22 16.23 -10.48 5.12
C ILE A 22 16.50 -10.85 3.65
N ALA A 23 15.58 -11.54 2.99
CA ALA A 23 15.68 -11.86 1.57
C ALA A 23 15.78 -10.60 0.70
N ASN A 24 14.96 -9.57 0.98
CA ASN A 24 15.05 -8.28 0.28
C ASN A 24 16.42 -7.60 0.45
N TRP A 25 17.03 -7.70 1.64
CA TRP A 25 18.39 -7.21 1.86
C TRP A 25 19.42 -8.05 1.09
N GLN A 26 19.27 -9.37 1.05
CA GLN A 26 20.13 -10.25 0.24
C GLN A 26 20.10 -9.84 -1.24
N TYR A 27 18.91 -9.65 -1.82
CA TYR A 27 18.77 -9.20 -3.21
C TYR A 27 19.48 -7.88 -3.48
N ARG A 28 19.42 -6.93 -2.55
CA ARG A 28 20.14 -5.66 -2.68
C ARG A 28 21.66 -5.83 -2.60
N PHE A 29 22.14 -6.80 -1.84
CA PHE A 29 23.57 -7.06 -1.72
C PHE A 29 24.14 -7.93 -2.84
N LEU A 30 23.31 -8.61 -3.65
CA LEU A 30 23.77 -9.41 -4.80
C LEU A 30 24.57 -8.61 -5.84
N MET A 31 24.41 -7.29 -5.88
CA MET A 31 25.17 -6.42 -6.79
C MET A 31 26.58 -6.07 -6.29
N TYR A 32 26.95 -6.53 -5.09
CA TYR A 32 28.24 -6.25 -4.46
C TYR A 32 28.94 -7.56 -4.06
N ASP A 33 30.27 -7.52 -4.05
CA ASP A 33 31.06 -8.51 -3.32
C ASP A 33 31.16 -8.07 -1.86
N TYR A 34 30.64 -8.88 -0.94
CA TYR A 34 30.58 -8.54 0.48
C TYR A 34 31.00 -9.71 1.38
N HIS A 35 31.43 -9.36 2.59
CA HIS A 35 31.75 -10.30 3.66
C HIS A 35 30.96 -9.90 4.91
N VAL A 36 30.25 -10.86 5.51
CA VAL A 36 29.42 -10.61 6.70
C VAL A 36 30.13 -11.13 7.94
N GLU A 37 30.43 -10.23 8.87
CA GLU A 37 31.10 -10.56 10.13
C GLU A 37 30.17 -10.26 11.31
N TYR A 38 30.19 -11.14 12.31
CA TYR A 38 29.52 -10.90 13.58
C TYR A 38 30.42 -10.10 14.50
N VAL A 39 29.91 -8.98 15.02
CA VAL A 39 30.57 -8.20 16.06
C VAL A 39 29.77 -8.35 17.36
N PRO A 40 30.33 -8.96 18.42
CA PRO A 40 29.65 -9.06 19.71
C PRO A 40 29.19 -7.69 20.22
N GLY A 41 28.00 -7.64 20.81
CA GLY A 41 27.41 -6.38 21.29
C GLY A 41 28.30 -5.61 22.26
N ALA A 42 29.03 -6.31 23.14
CA ALA A 42 29.97 -5.69 24.08
C ALA A 42 31.12 -4.92 23.41
N THR A 43 31.50 -5.31 22.19
CA THR A 43 32.53 -4.64 21.38
C THR A 43 31.94 -3.68 20.35
N ASN A 44 30.63 -3.72 20.13
CA ASN A 44 29.95 -2.91 19.12
C ASN A 44 29.47 -1.57 19.70
N LEU A 45 30.44 -0.77 20.16
CA LEU A 45 30.21 0.46 20.94
C LEU A 45 29.45 1.57 20.19
N PHE A 46 29.39 1.51 18.85
CA PHE A 46 28.88 2.58 18.00
C PHE A 46 27.57 2.23 17.27
N ALA A 47 27.07 1.00 17.39
CA ALA A 47 25.84 0.60 16.70
C ALA A 47 24.60 1.39 17.17
N ASP A 48 24.61 1.84 18.42
CA ASP A 48 23.47 2.49 19.06
C ASP A 48 23.46 4.03 18.91
N CYS A 49 24.62 4.63 18.62
CA CYS A 49 24.80 6.08 18.66
C CYS A 49 24.06 6.85 17.56
N LEU A 50 23.65 6.18 16.47
CA LEU A 50 22.94 6.82 15.35
C LEU A 50 21.42 6.68 15.44
N SER A 51 20.89 5.69 16.17
CA SER A 51 19.44 5.53 16.40
C SER A 51 18.96 6.09 17.73
N HIS A 52 19.84 6.20 18.73
CA HIS A 52 19.51 6.64 20.09
C HIS A 52 20.16 7.98 20.46
N LEU A 53 20.30 8.91 19.52
CA LEU A 53 20.76 10.26 19.84
C LEU A 53 19.73 10.87 20.82
N PRO A 54 20.05 11.05 22.12
CA PRO A 54 19.06 11.47 23.08
C PRO A 54 18.84 12.96 22.87
N SER A 55 17.71 13.32 22.28
CA SER A 55 17.20 14.69 22.34
C SER A 55 16.73 14.99 23.76
N GLY A 56 17.66 15.17 24.70
CA GLY A 56 17.55 15.95 25.93
C GLY A 56 16.36 15.75 26.90
N ILE A 57 15.46 14.79 26.70
CA ILE A 57 14.27 14.61 27.55
C ILE A 57 14.46 13.33 28.37
N VAL A 58 14.89 13.52 29.61
CA VAL A 58 14.98 12.45 30.61
C VAL A 58 13.64 12.37 31.33
N HIS A 59 12.80 11.40 30.99
CA HIS A 59 11.72 10.97 31.89
C HIS A 59 12.22 9.74 32.65
N GLY A 60 12.57 9.95 33.92
CA GLY A 60 12.84 8.88 34.86
C GLY A 60 11.54 8.25 35.36
N GLY A 61 11.54 6.92 35.52
CA GLY A 61 10.45 6.22 36.16
C GLY A 61 10.32 4.77 35.71
N GLU A 62 10.96 3.89 36.48
CA GLU A 62 10.53 2.54 36.88
C GLU A 62 10.15 1.50 35.82
N GLY A 63 10.78 0.32 35.97
CA GLY A 63 10.65 -0.83 35.10
C GLY A 63 9.21 -1.34 34.97
N ILE A 64 8.87 -1.68 33.72
CA ILE A 64 7.76 -2.57 33.41
C ILE A 64 8.35 -3.63 32.47
N ASP A 65 8.74 -4.75 33.06
CA ASP A 65 9.00 -6.01 32.37
C ASP A 65 7.66 -6.71 32.22
N GLU A 66 6.92 -6.35 31.18
CA GLU A 66 5.98 -7.21 30.49
C GLU A 66 6.23 -6.92 29.01
N ASP A 67 6.45 -7.96 28.21
CA ASP A 67 6.40 -7.87 26.76
C ASP A 67 5.02 -7.30 26.39
N VAL A 68 4.91 -5.97 26.35
CA VAL A 68 3.73 -5.29 25.83
C VAL A 68 3.65 -5.74 24.39
N LEU A 69 2.72 -6.64 24.10
CA LEU A 69 2.31 -6.97 22.75
C LEU A 69 1.81 -5.67 22.12
N VAL A 70 2.72 -4.91 21.50
CA VAL A 70 2.42 -3.60 20.92
C VAL A 70 1.40 -3.74 19.80
N CYS A 71 1.44 -4.87 19.08
CA CYS A 71 0.49 -5.24 18.04
C CYS A 71 0.68 -6.73 17.68
N SER A 72 -0.36 -7.57 17.75
CA SER A 72 -0.42 -8.78 16.92
C SER A 72 -0.87 -8.34 15.53
N ILE A 73 -0.08 -8.65 14.51
CA ILE A 73 -0.60 -8.66 13.15
C ILE A 73 -1.31 -10.01 13.02
N ASP A 74 -2.57 -10.05 13.43
CA ASP A 74 -3.46 -11.10 12.99
C ASP A 74 -3.66 -10.90 11.49
N CYS A 75 -2.84 -11.57 10.68
CA CYS A 75 -3.13 -11.75 9.27
C CYS A 75 -4.34 -12.70 9.20
N HIS A 76 -5.53 -12.16 9.46
CA HIS A 76 -6.76 -12.82 9.03
C HIS A 76 -6.62 -12.98 7.52
N LEU A 77 -6.30 -14.20 7.07
CA LEU A 77 -6.34 -14.60 5.67
C LEU A 77 -7.79 -14.69 5.16
N ASP A 78 -8.74 -14.08 5.87
CA ASP A 78 -10.16 -13.98 5.55
C ASP A 78 -10.31 -13.08 4.32
N GLY A 79 -10.06 -13.66 3.16
CA GLY A 79 -10.05 -12.94 1.88
C GLY A 79 -8.96 -13.41 0.92
N ALA A 80 -7.91 -14.10 1.42
CA ALA A 80 -6.85 -14.62 0.58
C ALA A 80 -7.43 -15.53 -0.51
N VAL A 81 -7.12 -15.21 -1.77
CA VAL A 81 -7.55 -16.02 -2.90
C VAL A 81 -6.60 -17.21 -3.01
N THR A 82 -7.14 -18.42 -2.94
CA THR A 82 -6.34 -19.64 -3.05
C THR A 82 -5.98 -19.94 -4.51
N GLU A 83 -4.93 -20.76 -4.73
CA GLU A 83 -4.57 -21.22 -6.06
C GLU A 83 -5.73 -21.98 -6.74
N PHE A 84 -6.51 -22.75 -5.96
CA PHE A 84 -7.68 -23.46 -6.44
C PHE A 84 -8.76 -22.50 -6.94
N GLU A 85 -9.10 -21.47 -6.15
CA GLU A 85 -10.06 -20.43 -6.57
C GLU A 85 -9.59 -19.71 -7.83
N TRP A 86 -8.28 -19.46 -7.97
CA TRP A 86 -7.72 -18.81 -9.16
C TRP A 86 -7.86 -19.66 -10.42
N LYS A 87 -7.59 -20.97 -10.31
CA LYS A 87 -7.78 -21.93 -11.42
C LYS A 87 -9.24 -21.98 -11.83
N GLU A 88 -10.14 -22.13 -10.86
CA GLU A 88 -11.58 -22.20 -11.12
C GLU A 88 -12.08 -20.92 -11.83
N ALA A 89 -11.59 -19.74 -11.42
CA ALA A 89 -11.94 -18.49 -12.06
C ALA A 89 -11.40 -18.39 -13.50
N CYS A 90 -10.19 -18.89 -13.78
CA CYS A 90 -9.64 -18.96 -15.13
C CYS A 90 -10.45 -19.92 -16.02
N GLU A 91 -10.93 -21.04 -15.48
CA GLU A 91 -11.77 -22.01 -16.22
C GLU A 91 -13.17 -21.47 -16.52
N LYS A 92 -13.72 -20.63 -15.63
CA LYS A 92 -15.04 -20.01 -15.84
C LYS A 92 -15.00 -18.84 -16.82
N ASP A 93 -13.89 -18.13 -16.93
CA ASP A 93 -13.75 -16.93 -17.77
C ASP A 93 -13.45 -17.30 -19.24
N ASP A 94 -14.44 -17.07 -20.12
CA ASP A 94 -14.33 -17.39 -21.55
C ASP A 94 -13.25 -16.59 -22.28
N GLN A 95 -12.99 -15.34 -21.86
CA GLN A 95 -11.94 -14.52 -22.46
C GLN A 95 -10.57 -15.11 -22.10
N ILE A 96 -10.37 -15.49 -20.84
CA ILE A 96 -9.10 -16.04 -20.35
C ILE A 96 -8.83 -17.42 -20.98
N LYS A 97 -9.85 -18.28 -21.11
CA LYS A 97 -9.72 -19.55 -21.85
C LYS A 97 -9.27 -19.33 -23.30
N GLU A 98 -9.90 -18.38 -23.99
CA GLU A 98 -9.53 -18.04 -25.37
C GLU A 98 -8.09 -17.50 -25.45
N VAL A 99 -7.65 -16.70 -24.46
CA VAL A 99 -6.25 -16.25 -24.36
C VAL A 99 -5.29 -17.43 -24.14
N MET A 100 -5.61 -18.35 -23.23
CA MET A 100 -4.77 -19.52 -22.95
C MET A 100 -4.62 -20.42 -24.18
N GLU A 101 -5.71 -20.68 -24.90
CA GLU A 101 -5.68 -21.43 -26.16
C GLU A 101 -4.90 -20.67 -27.24
N GLY A 102 -5.09 -19.36 -27.32
CA GLY A 102 -4.34 -18.47 -28.20
C GLY A 102 -2.83 -18.54 -27.96
N ILE A 103 -2.39 -18.66 -26.71
CA ILE A 103 -0.97 -18.80 -26.37
C ILE A 103 -0.41 -20.13 -26.92
N LEU A 104 -1.14 -21.24 -26.73
CA LEU A 104 -0.72 -22.56 -27.23
C LEU A 104 -0.61 -22.60 -28.76
N GLN A 105 -1.48 -21.88 -29.46
CA GLN A 105 -1.53 -21.84 -30.92
C GLN A 105 -0.68 -20.71 -31.53
N GLN A 106 0.15 -20.03 -30.74
CA GLN A 106 0.94 -18.85 -31.16
C GLN A 106 0.08 -17.77 -31.83
N TRP A 107 -1.16 -17.61 -31.37
CA TRP A 107 -2.14 -16.66 -31.87
C TRP A 107 -2.47 -16.80 -33.37
N SER A 108 -2.13 -17.93 -33.99
CA SER A 108 -2.31 -18.17 -35.43
C SER A 108 -3.78 -18.31 -35.84
N ALA A 109 -4.65 -18.74 -34.92
CA ALA A 109 -6.08 -18.95 -35.16
C ALA A 109 -7.02 -17.98 -34.42
N CYS A 110 -6.50 -17.16 -33.50
CA CYS A 110 -7.34 -16.28 -32.66
C CYS A 110 -7.80 -15.06 -33.46
N ARG A 111 -9.06 -15.10 -33.94
CA ARG A 111 -9.72 -14.04 -34.73
C ARG A 111 -10.62 -13.12 -33.90
N SER A 112 -10.72 -13.36 -32.60
CA SER A 112 -11.60 -12.63 -31.69
C SER A 112 -10.99 -11.31 -31.26
N ASN A 113 -11.75 -10.23 -31.41
CA ASN A 113 -11.38 -8.90 -30.91
C ASN A 113 -11.38 -8.85 -29.37
N ARG A 114 -11.99 -9.83 -28.68
CA ARG A 114 -12.05 -9.87 -27.22
C ARG A 114 -10.66 -9.97 -26.60
N CYS A 115 -9.70 -10.59 -27.30
CA CYS A 115 -8.38 -10.86 -26.76
C CYS A 115 -7.29 -9.90 -27.30
N GLU A 116 -7.67 -8.85 -28.04
CA GLU A 116 -6.73 -7.95 -28.70
C GLU A 116 -5.77 -7.26 -27.72
N ALA A 117 -6.27 -6.86 -26.55
CA ALA A 117 -5.43 -6.25 -25.51
C ALA A 117 -4.39 -7.23 -24.93
N TYR A 118 -4.70 -8.52 -24.89
CA TYR A 118 -3.76 -9.57 -24.46
C TYR A 118 -2.75 -9.89 -25.56
N LYS A 119 -3.18 -9.86 -26.82
CA LYS A 119 -2.31 -10.05 -27.99
C LYS A 119 -1.16 -9.03 -28.04
N GLN A 120 -1.42 -7.79 -27.66
CA GLN A 120 -0.41 -6.72 -27.62
C GLN A 120 0.74 -7.02 -26.64
N VAL A 121 0.46 -7.79 -25.59
CA VAL A 121 1.45 -8.19 -24.56
C VAL A 121 1.82 -9.66 -24.65
N PHE A 122 1.53 -10.33 -25.78
CA PHE A 122 1.69 -11.77 -25.95
C PHE A 122 3.07 -12.30 -25.55
N GLY A 123 4.15 -11.58 -25.89
CA GLY A 123 5.52 -11.98 -25.56
C GLY A 123 5.83 -12.02 -24.07
N GLU A 124 4.96 -11.47 -23.23
CA GLU A 124 5.08 -11.48 -21.77
C GLU A 124 4.10 -12.47 -21.11
N LEU A 125 3.18 -13.07 -21.87
CA LEU A 125 2.16 -13.96 -21.32
C LEU A 125 2.67 -15.40 -21.20
N SER A 126 2.33 -16.04 -20.10
CA SER A 126 2.63 -17.44 -19.85
C SER A 126 1.49 -18.11 -19.08
N VAL A 127 1.39 -19.44 -19.19
CA VAL A 127 0.40 -20.23 -18.43
C VAL A 127 1.16 -21.18 -17.51
N VAL A 128 0.90 -21.08 -16.21
CA VAL A 128 1.51 -21.93 -15.18
C VAL A 128 0.39 -22.58 -14.38
N ASN A 129 0.35 -23.90 -14.31
CA ASN A 129 -0.68 -24.64 -13.57
C ASN A 129 -2.14 -24.23 -13.90
N HIS A 130 -2.45 -23.96 -15.17
CA HIS A 130 -3.77 -23.43 -15.60
C HIS A 130 -4.10 -22.03 -15.08
N ILE A 131 -3.09 -21.25 -14.70
CA ILE A 131 -3.21 -19.84 -14.31
C ILE A 131 -2.48 -18.99 -15.34
N LEU A 132 -3.15 -17.93 -15.81
CA LEU A 132 -2.56 -16.98 -16.74
C LEU A 132 -1.70 -15.97 -15.98
N MET A 133 -0.47 -15.78 -16.45
CA MET A 133 0.50 -14.85 -15.88
C MET A 133 1.02 -13.89 -16.96
N ARG A 134 1.45 -12.71 -16.54
CA ARG A 134 2.19 -11.74 -17.36
C ARG A 134 3.51 -11.46 -16.66
N ALA A 135 4.63 -11.89 -17.25
CA ALA A 135 5.92 -11.93 -16.58
C ALA A 135 5.79 -12.62 -15.21
N ASP A 136 6.00 -11.87 -14.12
CA ASP A 136 5.96 -12.39 -12.75
C ASP A 136 4.65 -12.10 -11.99
N VAL A 137 3.64 -11.50 -12.65
CA VAL A 137 2.37 -11.12 -12.00
C VAL A 137 1.17 -11.93 -12.51
N LEU A 138 0.18 -12.08 -11.64
CA LEU A 138 -1.05 -12.82 -11.95
C LEU A 138 -1.97 -12.02 -12.86
N VAL A 139 -2.52 -12.67 -13.89
CA VAL A 139 -3.58 -12.06 -14.69
C VAL A 139 -4.93 -12.28 -14.00
N VAL A 140 -5.64 -11.18 -13.75
CA VAL A 140 -6.91 -11.21 -13.01
C VAL A 140 -8.09 -11.32 -13.97
N THR A 141 -8.87 -12.39 -13.79
CA THR A 141 -10.11 -12.64 -14.54
C THR A 141 -11.17 -11.59 -14.22
N GLU A 142 -12.12 -11.37 -15.12
CA GLU A 142 -13.10 -10.29 -14.94
C GLU A 142 -13.91 -10.43 -13.64
N GLY A 143 -14.34 -11.65 -13.31
CA GLY A 143 -15.11 -11.94 -12.09
C GLY A 143 -14.35 -11.71 -10.79
N MET A 144 -13.01 -11.66 -10.83
CA MET A 144 -12.17 -11.50 -9.64
C MET A 144 -11.71 -10.06 -9.39
N ARG A 145 -11.79 -9.19 -10.40
CA ARG A 145 -11.25 -7.83 -10.33
C ARG A 145 -11.79 -7.06 -9.13
N ASN A 146 -13.10 -7.10 -8.88
CA ASN A 146 -13.72 -6.37 -7.77
C ASN A 146 -13.23 -6.88 -6.40
N ARG A 147 -13.11 -8.21 -6.23
CA ARG A 147 -12.57 -8.81 -5.00
C ARG A 147 -11.12 -8.37 -4.75
N ILE A 148 -10.27 -8.42 -5.78
CA ILE A 148 -8.87 -7.97 -5.67
C ILE A 148 -8.77 -6.47 -5.37
N LEU A 149 -9.59 -5.65 -6.02
CA LEU A 149 -9.66 -4.22 -5.73
C LEU A 149 -10.09 -3.96 -4.29
N THR A 150 -11.09 -4.68 -3.79
CA THR A 150 -11.55 -4.56 -2.40
C THR A 150 -10.45 -4.89 -1.41
N LEU A 151 -9.79 -6.04 -1.58
CA LEU A 151 -8.68 -6.48 -0.71
C LEU A 151 -7.49 -5.51 -0.76
N CYS A 152 -7.12 -5.03 -1.95
CA CYS A 152 -6.00 -4.10 -2.08
C CYS A 152 -6.32 -2.71 -1.51
N HIS A 153 -7.60 -2.33 -1.47
CA HIS A 153 -8.08 -1.06 -0.96
C HIS A 153 -8.24 -1.02 0.57
N GLU A 154 -8.08 -2.15 1.26
CA GLU A 154 -8.11 -2.19 2.72
C GLU A 154 -7.19 -1.13 3.34
N GLY A 155 -7.74 -0.40 4.31
CA GLY A 155 -7.10 0.77 4.91
C GLY A 155 -7.19 2.05 4.06
N HIS A 156 -8.07 2.09 3.06
CA HIS A 156 -8.36 3.28 2.23
C HIS A 156 -7.12 3.93 1.63
N ILE A 157 -6.22 3.09 1.10
CA ILE A 157 -4.96 3.59 0.53
C ILE A 157 -5.22 4.48 -0.68
N GLY A 158 -4.53 5.63 -0.72
CA GLY A 158 -4.71 6.60 -1.79
C GLY A 158 -4.37 6.06 -3.18
N MET A 159 -4.94 6.68 -4.21
CA MET A 159 -4.85 6.28 -5.63
C MET A 159 -3.46 5.82 -6.09
N ARG A 160 -2.42 6.62 -5.80
CA ARG A 160 -1.04 6.33 -6.22
C ARG A 160 -0.48 5.08 -5.51
N ALA A 161 -0.81 4.90 -4.23
CA ALA A 161 -0.40 3.73 -3.47
C ALA A 161 -1.13 2.48 -3.95
N MET A 162 -2.44 2.60 -4.23
CA MET A 162 -3.28 1.52 -4.75
C MET A 162 -2.76 0.98 -6.08
N LYS A 163 -2.49 1.87 -7.05
CA LYS A 163 -1.90 1.48 -8.34
C LYS A 163 -0.57 0.75 -8.19
N ARG A 164 0.29 1.22 -7.30
CA ARG A 164 1.59 0.57 -7.03
C ARG A 164 1.38 -0.84 -6.47
N ARG A 165 0.59 -0.98 -5.39
CA ARG A 165 0.30 -2.26 -4.73
C ARG A 165 -0.26 -3.30 -5.71
N ILE A 166 -1.21 -2.91 -6.55
CA ILE A 166 -1.83 -3.85 -7.50
C ILE A 166 -0.84 -4.28 -8.57
N ARG A 167 -0.07 -3.34 -9.16
CA ARG A 167 0.89 -3.66 -10.23
C ARG A 167 2.04 -4.56 -9.79
N GLU A 168 2.33 -4.61 -8.48
CA GLU A 168 3.35 -5.52 -7.93
C GLU A 168 2.94 -7.00 -8.02
N ASN A 169 1.64 -7.31 -8.08
CA ASN A 169 1.14 -8.68 -7.98
C ASN A 169 0.14 -9.08 -9.08
N PHE A 170 -0.51 -8.10 -9.72
CA PHE A 170 -1.66 -8.31 -10.58
C PHE A 170 -1.60 -7.49 -11.87
N TRP A 171 -2.24 -8.02 -12.91
CA TRP A 171 -2.42 -7.32 -14.19
C TRP A 171 -3.73 -7.69 -14.88
N TRP A 172 -4.35 -6.71 -15.56
CA TRP A 172 -5.38 -6.92 -16.58
C TRP A 172 -5.47 -5.69 -17.51
N PRO A 173 -6.05 -5.82 -18.71
CA PRO A 173 -6.29 -4.66 -19.58
C PRO A 173 -7.14 -3.60 -18.89
N GLY A 174 -6.64 -2.36 -18.83
CA GLY A 174 -7.36 -1.25 -18.19
C GLY A 174 -7.30 -1.23 -16.66
N LEU A 175 -6.36 -1.96 -16.04
CA LEU A 175 -6.12 -1.98 -14.59
C LEU A 175 -6.14 -0.59 -13.95
N ASP A 176 -5.37 0.35 -14.50
CA ASP A 176 -5.27 1.69 -13.93
C ASP A 176 -6.60 2.44 -13.91
N LYS A 177 -7.40 2.30 -14.98
CA LYS A 177 -8.73 2.91 -15.07
C LYS A 177 -9.70 2.25 -14.08
N GLY A 178 -9.61 0.93 -13.92
CA GLY A 178 -10.40 0.19 -12.92
C GLY A 178 -10.07 0.64 -11.50
N VAL A 179 -8.78 0.84 -11.19
CA VAL A 179 -8.33 1.38 -9.90
C VAL A 179 -8.82 2.82 -9.70
N GLU A 180 -8.72 3.66 -10.74
CA GLU A 180 -9.20 5.04 -10.68
C GLU A 180 -10.68 5.12 -10.33
N HIS A 181 -11.50 4.36 -11.05
CA HIS A 181 -12.94 4.32 -10.81
C HIS A 181 -13.28 3.77 -9.42
N PHE A 182 -12.60 2.69 -8.99
CA PHE A 182 -12.85 2.09 -7.69
C PHE A 182 -12.55 3.04 -6.52
N VAL A 183 -11.42 3.76 -6.59
CA VAL A 183 -11.02 4.69 -5.54
C VAL A 183 -11.85 5.98 -5.59
N SER A 184 -12.23 6.47 -6.77
CA SER A 184 -13.10 7.65 -6.90
C SER A 184 -14.49 7.43 -6.33
N ASP A 185 -14.99 6.19 -6.39
CA ASP A 185 -16.32 5.82 -5.94
C ASP A 185 -16.36 5.47 -4.44
N CYS A 186 -15.19 5.44 -3.78
CA CYS A 186 -15.09 5.15 -2.34
C CYS A 186 -15.48 6.37 -1.48
N PRO A 187 -16.56 6.32 -0.68
CA PRO A 187 -17.01 7.46 0.12
C PRO A 187 -15.97 7.95 1.13
N GLU A 188 -15.26 7.01 1.79
CA GLU A 188 -14.26 7.34 2.81
C GLU A 188 -13.04 8.03 2.22
N CYS A 189 -12.59 7.59 1.04
CA CYS A 189 -11.53 8.27 0.31
C CYS A 189 -11.96 9.65 -0.17
N VAL A 190 -13.19 9.80 -0.66
CA VAL A 190 -13.70 11.10 -1.12
C VAL A 190 -13.80 12.11 0.03
N ILE A 191 -14.31 11.70 1.20
CA ILE A 191 -14.44 12.57 2.37
C ILE A 191 -13.06 12.97 2.93
N SER A 192 -12.09 12.06 2.87
CA SER A 192 -10.74 12.30 3.39
C SER A 192 -9.80 12.99 2.39
N ASP A 193 -10.23 13.21 1.15
CA ASP A 193 -9.41 13.80 0.10
C ASP A 193 -9.15 15.30 0.34
N LYS A 194 -7.95 15.59 0.85
CA LYS A 194 -7.46 16.96 1.10
C LYS A 194 -7.08 17.73 -0.17
N SER A 195 -7.06 17.06 -1.33
CA SER A 195 -6.72 17.68 -2.61
C SER A 195 -7.90 18.39 -3.27
N GLN A 196 -9.11 18.21 -2.75
CA GLN A 196 -10.24 19.04 -3.12
C GLN A 196 -9.99 20.45 -2.60
N VAL A 197 -9.39 21.28 -3.46
CA VAL A 197 -9.28 22.71 -3.25
C VAL A 197 -10.71 23.26 -3.33
N THR A 198 -11.37 23.38 -2.18
CA THR A 198 -12.45 24.34 -2.03
C THR A 198 -11.81 25.71 -2.19
N LEU A 199 -11.84 26.24 -3.41
CA LEU A 199 -11.55 27.64 -3.62
C LEU A 199 -12.51 28.38 -2.69
N PRO A 200 -11.99 29.16 -1.71
CA PRO A 200 -12.88 29.93 -0.86
C PRO A 200 -13.74 30.79 -1.77
N THR A 201 -15.05 30.78 -1.56
CA THR A 201 -15.97 31.66 -2.26
C THR A 201 -15.38 33.07 -2.24
N PRO A 202 -15.32 33.78 -3.39
CA PRO A 202 -14.83 35.14 -3.41
C PRO A 202 -15.51 35.95 -2.30
N VAL A 203 -14.70 36.57 -1.44
CA VAL A 203 -15.24 37.38 -0.35
C VAL A 203 -15.95 38.57 -0.98
N GLU A 204 -17.27 38.61 -0.88
CA GLU A 204 -18.03 39.79 -1.28
C GLU A 204 -17.85 40.89 -0.23
N ALA A 205 -17.50 42.09 -0.69
CA ALA A 205 -17.41 43.24 0.19
C ALA A 205 -18.80 43.58 0.74
N ILE A 206 -18.90 43.69 2.05
CA ILE A 206 -20.12 44.15 2.71
C ILE A 206 -20.31 45.63 2.36
N GLU A 207 -21.49 46.00 1.85
CA GLU A 207 -21.83 47.39 1.55
C GLU A 207 -21.71 48.28 2.80
N VAL A 208 -21.06 49.43 2.63
CA VAL A 208 -20.93 50.44 3.70
C VAL A 208 -22.30 51.06 3.95
N PRO A 209 -22.79 51.09 5.20
CA PRO A 209 -24.10 51.67 5.50
C PRO A 209 -24.09 53.18 5.25
N ASN A 210 -25.09 53.68 4.52
CA ASN A 210 -25.20 55.10 4.12
C ASN A 210 -25.86 56.01 5.17
N LYS A 211 -26.23 55.47 6.34
CA LYS A 211 -26.91 56.19 7.43
C LYS A 211 -26.40 55.71 8.78
N GLU A 212 -26.34 56.61 9.75
CA GLU A 212 -26.01 56.27 11.13
C GLU A 212 -27.02 55.24 11.66
N TRP A 213 -26.54 54.30 12.50
CA TRP A 213 -27.37 53.26 13.14
C TRP A 213 -28.11 52.30 12.19
N SER A 214 -27.83 52.32 10.89
CA SER A 214 -28.53 51.46 9.91
C SER A 214 -28.03 50.01 9.88
N LYS A 215 -26.84 49.74 10.43
CA LYS A 215 -26.29 48.39 10.59
C LYS A 215 -25.41 48.33 11.85
N ILE A 216 -25.62 47.32 12.69
CA ILE A 216 -24.84 47.05 13.90
C ILE A 216 -24.29 45.63 13.80
N ALA A 217 -22.97 45.48 13.93
CA ALA A 217 -22.33 44.19 14.11
C ALA A 217 -21.91 44.06 15.58
N VAL A 218 -22.33 43.00 16.24
CA VAL A 218 -21.99 42.70 17.64
C VAL A 218 -21.27 41.37 17.64
N ASP A 219 -20.14 41.30 18.33
CA ASP A 219 -19.40 40.07 18.56
C ASP A 219 -19.16 39.90 20.06
N ILE A 220 -19.06 38.65 20.50
CA ILE A 220 -18.84 38.30 21.90
C ILE A 220 -17.39 37.86 22.05
N ILE A 221 -16.65 38.54 22.90
CA ILE A 221 -15.30 38.13 23.26
C ILE A 221 -15.36 37.20 24.47
N GLY A 222 -14.77 36.02 24.35
CA GLY A 222 -14.64 35.09 25.46
C GLY A 222 -13.78 33.86 25.17
N PRO A 223 -13.35 33.13 26.22
CA PRO A 223 -13.55 33.44 27.62
C PRO A 223 -12.58 34.52 28.16
N VAL A 224 -13.05 35.38 29.06
CA VAL A 224 -12.25 36.41 29.73
C VAL A 224 -12.05 36.08 31.21
N VAL A 225 -10.91 36.45 31.78
CA VAL A 225 -10.63 36.29 33.22
C VAL A 225 -11.55 37.23 33.99
N LEU A 226 -12.26 36.70 35.00
CA LEU A 226 -13.09 37.51 35.88
C LEU A 226 -12.19 38.44 36.71
N SER A 227 -12.09 39.70 36.32
CA SER A 227 -11.63 40.75 37.24
C SER A 227 -12.77 41.02 38.22
N GLY A 228 -12.60 40.61 39.48
CA GLY A 228 -13.60 40.80 40.53
C GLY A 228 -14.05 42.25 40.59
N GLY A 229 -15.30 42.51 40.19
CA GLY A 229 -15.93 43.80 40.39
C GLY A 229 -16.03 44.04 41.89
N VAL A 230 -15.41 45.11 42.37
CA VAL A 230 -15.71 45.66 43.69
C VAL A 230 -17.13 46.21 43.59
N VAL A 231 -18.06 45.55 44.28
CA VAL A 231 -19.45 46.00 44.47
C VAL A 231 -19.47 47.23 45.37
#